data_AF-A0AAU3BBK1-F1
#
_entry.id   AF-A0AAU3BBK1-F1
#
_cell.length_a   1.000
_cell.length_b   1.000
_cell.length_c   1.000
_cell.angle_alpha   90.00
_cell.angle_beta   90.00
_cell.angle_gamma   90.00
#
_symmetry.space_group_name_H-M   'P 1'
#
loop_
_entity.id
_entity.type
_entity.pdbx_description
1 polymer ?
#
loop_
_entity_poly.entity_id
_entity_poly.type
_entity_poly.pdbx_seq_one_letter_code
_entity_poly.pdbx_strand_id
1 'polypeptide(L)'
;MVLIVLRLVGWIAVWIGSLAVLVVFLSPGFTPLFIPLLGYATFRAILQLAHIRPSIQIQRVLWEYPWQFLSGVPRGRNKHPLAQEDEMWLELPNPEEPGEQIPLLFLSGMRTFWWMRRFGTARTKPELKAQIEPLWFAGDPRFVAVIAATSRNGEAPKRLHLLYQRTATGRRGVEPSDWNASPAALERARRSGAHVPDVVRPQPRSY
;
A
#
# COMPACT_ATOMS: atom_id res chain seq x y z
N MET A 1 -3.07 0.12 13.98
CA MET A 1 -1.73 -0.25 14.47
C MET A 1 -1.75 -1.08 15.76
N VAL A 2 -2.59 -0.73 16.75
CA VAL A 2 -2.69 -1.44 18.06
C VAL A 2 -2.82 -2.96 17.94
N LEU A 3 -3.76 -3.46 17.12
CA LEU A 3 -3.93 -4.92 16.91
C LEU A 3 -2.72 -5.60 16.28
N ILE A 4 -1.93 -4.87 15.47
CA ILE A 4 -0.72 -5.41 14.85
C ILE A 4 0.37 -5.57 15.91
N VAL A 5 0.52 -4.57 16.78
CA VAL A 5 1.48 -4.56 17.88
C VAL A 5 1.10 -5.62 18.93
N LEU A 6 -0.17 -5.69 19.33
CA LEU A 6 -0.65 -6.71 20.28
C LEU A 6 -0.39 -8.13 19.78
N ARG A 7 -0.65 -8.40 18.49
CA ARG A 7 -0.34 -9.71 17.90
C ARG A 7 1.16 -10.00 17.89
N LEU A 8 1.99 -9.00 17.58
CA LEU A 8 3.45 -9.17 17.62
C LEU A 8 3.94 -9.50 19.03
N VAL A 9 3.53 -8.70 20.02
CA VAL A 9 3.87 -8.92 21.44
C VAL A 9 3.36 -10.28 21.90
N GLY A 10 2.15 -10.68 21.49
CA GLY A 10 1.60 -12.01 21.76
C GLY A 10 2.47 -13.13 21.21
N TRP A 11 2.94 -13.05 19.95
CA TRP A 11 3.84 -14.06 19.38
C TRP A 11 5.20 -14.09 20.07
N ILE A 12 5.75 -12.93 20.45
CA ILE A 12 7.00 -12.85 21.22
C ILE A 12 6.82 -13.50 22.61
N ALA A 13 5.72 -13.20 23.29
CA ALA A 13 5.42 -13.80 24.60
C ALA A 13 5.23 -15.32 24.52
N VAL A 14 4.52 -15.81 23.49
CA VAL A 14 4.39 -17.26 23.24
C VAL A 14 5.76 -17.89 22.97
N TRP A 15 6.62 -17.21 22.20
CA TRP A 15 7.96 -17.69 21.90
C TRP A 15 8.83 -17.80 23.16
N ILE A 16 8.91 -16.73 23.95
CA ILE A 16 9.68 -16.68 25.21
C ILE A 16 9.11 -17.67 26.23
N GLY A 17 7.79 -17.73 26.39
CA GLY A 17 7.14 -18.67 27.31
C GLY A 17 7.38 -20.12 26.92
N SER A 18 7.30 -20.45 25.63
CA SER A 18 7.59 -21.79 25.13
C SER A 18 9.05 -22.19 25.36
N LEU A 19 9.99 -21.26 25.14
CA LEU A 19 11.41 -21.47 25.40
C LEU A 19 11.68 -21.65 26.89
N ALA A 20 11.08 -20.81 27.75
CA ALA A 20 11.22 -20.91 29.20
C ALA A 20 10.68 -22.23 29.74
N VAL A 21 9.52 -22.69 29.26
CA VAL A 21 8.96 -24.00 29.62
C VAL A 21 9.90 -25.13 29.20
N LEU A 22 10.42 -25.08 27.97
CA LEU A 22 11.33 -26.09 27.46
C LEU A 22 12.64 -26.16 28.25
N VAL A 23 13.22 -25.03 28.63
CA VAL A 23 14.54 -24.94 29.28
C VAL A 23 14.48 -25.15 30.79
N VAL A 24 13.45 -24.61 31.46
CA VAL A 24 13.37 -24.56 32.93
C VAL A 24 12.61 -25.75 33.50
N PHE A 25 11.58 -26.24 32.81
CA PHE A 25 10.64 -27.21 33.37
C PHE A 25 10.67 -28.59 32.70
N LEU A 26 11.21 -28.71 31.48
CA LEU A 26 11.19 -29.94 30.69
C LEU A 26 12.59 -30.51 30.45
N SER A 27 12.66 -31.83 30.35
CA SER A 27 13.86 -32.56 29.94
C SER A 27 14.20 -32.31 28.45
N PRO A 28 15.48 -32.33 28.04
CA PRO A 28 15.89 -32.13 26.65
C PRO A 28 15.18 -33.04 25.62
N GLY A 29 14.65 -34.19 26.05
CA GLY A 29 13.88 -35.10 25.20
C GLY A 29 12.59 -34.51 24.62
N PHE A 30 12.05 -33.43 25.19
CA PHE A 30 10.84 -32.75 24.67
C PHE A 30 11.12 -31.66 23.63
N THR A 31 12.39 -31.35 23.36
CA THR A 31 12.83 -30.40 22.33
C THR A 31 12.13 -30.58 20.97
N PRO A 32 12.01 -31.80 20.38
CA PRO A 32 11.37 -31.96 19.07
C PRO A 32 9.90 -31.53 19.04
N LEU A 33 9.18 -31.53 20.17
CA LEU A 33 7.79 -31.07 20.24
C LEU A 33 7.69 -29.53 20.18
N PHE A 34 8.68 -28.83 20.72
CA PHE A 34 8.69 -27.37 20.81
C PHE A 34 9.35 -26.68 19.62
N ILE A 35 10.24 -27.36 18.88
CA ILE A 35 10.82 -26.85 17.63
C ILE A 35 9.76 -26.34 16.63
N PRO A 36 8.70 -27.09 16.27
CA PRO A 36 7.71 -26.60 15.32
C PRO A 36 6.91 -25.41 15.87
N LEU A 37 6.64 -25.37 17.18
CA LEU A 37 5.95 -24.27 17.83
C LEU A 37 6.77 -22.98 17.80
N LEU A 38 8.06 -23.07 18.15
CA LEU A 38 9.00 -21.94 18.11
C LEU A 38 9.21 -21.45 16.67
N GLY A 39 9.39 -22.38 15.72
CA GLY A 39 9.50 -22.05 14.30
C GLY A 39 8.27 -21.32 13.77
N TYR A 40 7.07 -21.81 14.12
CA TYR A 40 5.82 -21.16 13.73
C TYR A 40 5.66 -19.76 14.35
N ALA A 41 5.97 -19.60 15.63
CA ALA A 41 5.91 -18.31 16.31
C ALA A 41 6.90 -17.31 15.69
N THR A 42 8.14 -17.72 15.40
CA THR A 42 9.13 -16.90 14.68
C THR A 42 8.61 -16.49 13.31
N PHE A 43 8.09 -17.44 12.52
CA PHE A 43 7.54 -17.17 11.20
C PHE A 43 6.41 -16.13 11.25
N ARG A 44 5.48 -16.26 12.21
CA ARG A 44 4.39 -15.30 12.41
C ARG A 44 4.89 -13.92 12.85
N ALA A 45 5.89 -13.85 13.71
CA ALA A 45 6.49 -12.59 14.14
C ALA A 45 7.15 -11.85 12.97
N ILE A 46 7.89 -12.56 12.11
CA ILE A 46 8.53 -11.98 10.91
C ILE A 46 7.47 -11.44 9.94
N LEU A 47 6.43 -12.23 9.64
CA LEU A 47 5.33 -11.77 8.78
C LEU A 47 4.64 -10.52 9.35
N GLN A 48 4.44 -10.49 10.67
CA GLN A 48 3.82 -9.35 11.33
C GLN A 48 4.70 -8.10 11.25
N LEU A 49 6.03 -8.25 11.40
CA LEU A 49 6.99 -7.16 11.26
C LEU A 49 7.01 -6.60 9.82
N ALA A 50 6.91 -7.46 8.81
CA ALA A 50 6.79 -7.05 7.42
C ALA A 50 5.55 -6.19 7.14
N HIS A 51 4.48 -6.33 7.94
CA HIS A 51 3.28 -5.51 7.82
C HIS A 51 3.36 -4.14 8.52
N ILE A 52 4.36 -3.90 9.39
CA ILE A 52 4.49 -2.63 10.11
C ILE A 52 4.85 -1.50 9.15
N ARG A 53 5.87 -1.69 8.30
CA ARG A 53 6.34 -0.66 7.36
C ARG A 53 5.22 -0.11 6.45
N PRO A 54 4.48 -0.95 5.70
CA PRO A 54 3.36 -0.45 4.87
C PRO A 54 2.25 0.21 5.69
N SER A 55 2.02 -0.24 6.92
CA SER A 55 0.97 0.34 7.77
C SER A 55 1.32 1.75 8.23
N ILE A 56 2.58 2.00 8.58
CA ILE A 56 3.08 3.34 8.94
C ILE A 56 2.99 4.26 7.71
N GLN A 57 3.39 3.78 6.54
CA GLN A 57 3.30 4.57 5.31
C GLN A 57 1.86 4.95 4.96
N ILE A 58 0.91 3.99 5.03
CA ILE A 58 -0.52 4.28 4.87
C ILE A 58 -0.95 5.36 5.85
N GLN A 59 -0.59 5.24 7.13
CA GLN A 59 -0.98 6.20 8.15
C GLN A 59 -0.42 7.61 7.89
N ARG A 60 0.84 7.71 7.42
CA ARG A 60 1.45 9.00 7.03
C ARG A 60 0.69 9.65 5.87
N VAL A 61 0.30 8.88 4.86
CA VAL A 61 -0.52 9.40 3.75
C VAL A 61 -1.87 9.88 4.25
N LEU A 62 -2.55 9.10 5.11
CA LEU A 62 -3.86 9.48 5.65
C LEU A 62 -3.85 10.67 6.60
N TRP A 63 -2.69 11.02 7.16
CA TRP A 63 -2.53 12.24 7.94
C TRP A 63 -2.40 13.50 7.08
N GLU A 64 -1.78 13.38 5.90
CA GLU A 64 -1.55 14.51 5.00
C GLU A 64 -2.69 14.70 3.99
N TYR A 65 -3.39 13.61 3.64
CA TYR A 65 -4.41 13.61 2.61
C TYR A 65 -5.75 13.09 3.17
N PRO A 66 -6.82 13.90 3.16
CA PRO A 66 -8.13 13.45 3.59
C PRO A 66 -8.71 12.43 2.62
N TRP A 67 -9.63 11.60 3.12
CA TRP A 67 -10.37 10.65 2.27
C TRP A 67 -11.29 11.36 1.29
N GLN A 68 -11.27 10.88 0.05
CA GLN A 68 -12.14 11.26 -1.04
C GLN A 68 -12.87 10.02 -1.55
N PHE A 69 -14.14 10.21 -1.93
CA PHE A 69 -14.96 9.16 -2.52
C PHE A 69 -14.96 9.33 -4.03
N LEU A 70 -14.47 8.31 -4.73
CA LEU A 70 -14.44 8.30 -6.19
C LEU A 70 -15.34 7.18 -6.71
N SER A 71 -16.28 7.55 -7.57
CA SER A 71 -17.18 6.64 -8.27
C SER A 71 -16.88 6.61 -9.76
N GLY A 72 -16.95 5.44 -10.40
CA GLY A 72 -16.78 5.33 -11.86
C GLY A 72 -15.35 5.56 -12.35
N VAL A 73 -14.34 5.28 -11.50
CA VAL A 73 -12.93 5.52 -11.82
C VAL A 73 -12.48 4.64 -12.98
N PRO A 74 -11.92 5.21 -14.08
CA PRO A 74 -11.39 4.43 -15.18
C PRO A 74 -10.27 3.51 -14.71
N ARG A 75 -10.36 2.24 -15.11
CA ARG A 75 -9.47 1.16 -14.66
C ARG A 75 -9.17 0.22 -15.80
N GLY A 76 -7.91 -0.21 -15.87
CA GLY A 76 -7.46 -1.14 -16.90
C GLY A 76 -6.39 -2.09 -16.40
N ARG A 77 -6.24 -3.19 -17.15
CA ARG A 77 -5.19 -4.21 -16.93
C ARG A 77 -4.29 -4.36 -18.16
N ASN A 78 -4.52 -3.56 -19.19
CA ASN A 78 -3.75 -3.53 -20.42
C ASN A 78 -2.84 -2.31 -20.44
N LYS A 79 -1.85 -2.28 -21.33
CA LYS A 79 -1.00 -1.10 -21.63
C LYS A 79 -1.82 0.19 -21.65
N HIS A 80 -1.56 1.08 -20.69
CA HIS A 80 -2.10 2.44 -20.73
C HIS A 80 -1.24 3.28 -21.68
N PRO A 81 -1.79 4.15 -22.55
CA PRO A 81 -0.99 4.95 -23.49
C PRO A 81 0.08 5.83 -22.82
N LEU A 82 -0.14 6.23 -21.55
CA LEU A 82 0.84 6.97 -20.73
C LEU A 82 1.72 6.08 -19.83
N ALA A 83 1.46 4.78 -19.72
CA ALA A 83 2.27 3.86 -18.92
C ALA A 83 3.06 2.92 -19.84
N GLN A 84 4.39 2.92 -19.70
CA GLN A 84 5.26 2.07 -20.52
C GLN A 84 5.11 0.55 -20.23
N GLU A 85 4.46 0.17 -19.12
CA GLU A 85 4.41 -1.21 -18.63
C GLU A 85 2.98 -1.79 -18.60
N ASP A 86 2.87 -3.11 -18.84
CA ASP A 86 1.63 -3.89 -18.79
C ASP A 86 1.21 -4.23 -17.35
N GLU A 87 1.03 -3.20 -16.51
CA GLU A 87 0.53 -3.35 -15.15
C GLU A 87 -0.93 -2.89 -15.03
N MET A 88 -1.60 -3.29 -13.95
CA MET A 88 -2.93 -2.76 -13.65
C MET A 88 -2.80 -1.29 -13.29
N TRP A 89 -3.70 -0.47 -13.81
CA TRP A 89 -3.70 0.96 -13.57
C TRP A 89 -5.08 1.46 -13.15
N LEU A 90 -5.07 2.53 -12.38
CA LEU A 90 -6.24 3.31 -12.00
C LEU A 90 -5.95 4.76 -12.36
N GLU A 91 -6.82 5.37 -13.16
CA GLU A 91 -6.73 6.79 -13.46
C GLU A 91 -7.31 7.60 -12.30
N LEU A 92 -6.49 8.46 -11.70
CA LEU A 92 -6.90 9.26 -10.56
C LEU A 92 -6.72 10.74 -10.89
N PRO A 93 -7.66 11.61 -10.45
CA PRO A 93 -7.60 13.03 -10.76
C PRO A 93 -6.40 13.68 -10.07
N ASN A 94 -5.70 14.54 -10.80
CA ASN A 94 -4.64 15.37 -10.22
C ASN A 94 -5.28 16.37 -9.22
N PRO A 95 -4.79 16.44 -7.96
CA PRO A 95 -5.34 17.34 -6.96
C PRO A 95 -5.19 18.83 -7.29
N GLU A 96 -4.22 19.21 -8.14
CA GLU A 96 -4.00 20.59 -8.57
C GLU A 96 -4.73 20.91 -9.88
N GLU A 97 -4.92 19.91 -10.74
CA GLU A 97 -5.65 20.03 -12.00
C GLU A 97 -6.65 18.87 -12.14
N PRO A 98 -7.89 18.99 -11.60
CA PRO A 98 -8.86 17.90 -11.59
C PRO A 98 -9.27 17.35 -12.97
N GLY A 99 -8.93 18.06 -14.04
CA GLY A 99 -9.12 17.62 -15.44
C GLY A 99 -8.04 16.66 -15.95
N GLU A 100 -6.89 16.59 -15.29
CA GLU A 100 -5.80 15.67 -15.64
C GLU A 100 -5.98 14.35 -14.88
N GLN A 101 -6.08 13.24 -15.63
CA GLN A 101 -6.16 11.90 -15.07
C GLN A 101 -4.80 11.22 -15.13
N ILE A 102 -4.26 10.88 -13.96
CA ILE A 102 -2.92 10.30 -13.84
C ILE A 102 -3.06 8.80 -13.58
N PRO A 103 -2.49 7.93 -14.45
CA PRO A 103 -2.54 6.49 -14.27
C PRO A 103 -1.58 6.07 -13.15
N LEU A 104 -2.12 5.58 -12.04
CA LEU A 104 -1.36 4.94 -10.97
C LEU A 104 -1.30 3.44 -11.18
N LEU A 105 -0.07 2.91 -11.25
CA LEU A 105 0.18 1.49 -11.43
C LEU A 105 0.13 0.74 -10.09
N PHE A 106 -0.46 -0.45 -10.12
CA PHE A 106 -0.43 -1.39 -9.00
C PHE A 106 0.88 -2.17 -9.02
N LEU A 107 1.91 -1.61 -8.41
CA LEU A 107 3.15 -2.32 -8.20
C LEU A 107 2.89 -3.63 -7.44
N SER A 108 3.39 -4.73 -8.01
CA SER A 108 3.07 -6.08 -7.52
C SER A 108 3.45 -6.28 -6.05
N GLY A 109 2.53 -6.84 -5.26
CA GLY A 109 2.71 -7.13 -3.85
C GLY A 109 1.71 -8.17 -3.32
N MET A 110 1.97 -8.70 -2.13
CA MET A 110 1.19 -9.81 -1.55
C MET A 110 -0.30 -9.48 -1.32
N ARG A 111 -0.65 -8.19 -1.19
CA ARG A 111 -2.02 -7.70 -1.01
C ARG A 111 -2.72 -7.38 -2.34
N THR A 112 -1.99 -7.42 -3.45
CA THR A 112 -2.49 -7.04 -4.78
C THR A 112 -3.40 -8.12 -5.35
N PHE A 113 -3.30 -9.39 -4.93
CA PHE A 113 -4.12 -10.50 -5.47
C PHE A 113 -5.64 -10.31 -5.29
N TRP A 114 -6.06 -9.80 -4.12
CA TRP A 114 -7.49 -9.52 -3.87
C TRP A 114 -8.03 -8.45 -4.83
N TRP A 115 -7.20 -7.43 -5.09
CA TRP A 115 -7.48 -6.35 -6.04
C TRP A 115 -7.45 -6.86 -7.49
N MET A 116 -6.45 -7.65 -7.89
CA MET A 116 -6.32 -8.26 -9.22
C MET A 116 -7.59 -9.01 -9.65
N ARG A 117 -8.20 -9.76 -8.73
CA ARG A 117 -9.39 -10.55 -9.04
C ARG A 117 -10.65 -9.71 -9.28
N ARG A 118 -10.66 -8.44 -8.83
CA ARG A 118 -11.83 -7.55 -8.85
C ARG A 118 -11.66 -6.34 -9.78
N PHE A 119 -10.42 -5.98 -10.09
CA PHE A 119 -10.07 -4.98 -11.12
C PHE A 119 -10.45 -5.41 -12.53
N GLY A 120 -10.70 -6.70 -12.73
CA GLY A 120 -10.46 -7.37 -14.01
C GLY A 120 -11.18 -6.80 -15.24
N THR A 121 -10.75 -7.33 -16.38
CA THR A 121 -11.07 -6.95 -17.76
C THR A 121 -12.58 -6.91 -18.04
N ALA A 122 -12.99 -6.57 -19.27
CA ALA A 122 -14.39 -6.57 -19.72
C ALA A 122 -15.21 -7.82 -19.30
N ARG A 123 -14.55 -8.96 -19.11
CA ARG A 123 -15.15 -10.25 -18.70
C ARG A 123 -15.35 -10.45 -17.18
N THR A 124 -14.93 -9.51 -16.33
CA THR A 124 -15.10 -9.65 -14.87
C THR A 124 -16.55 -9.40 -14.47
N LYS A 125 -17.10 -10.30 -13.65
CA LYS A 125 -18.50 -10.24 -13.18
C LYS A 125 -18.81 -8.86 -12.58
N PRO A 126 -19.94 -8.23 -12.93
CA PRO A 126 -20.30 -6.91 -12.44
C PRO A 126 -20.37 -6.85 -10.89
N GLU A 127 -20.78 -7.94 -10.25
CA GLU A 127 -20.78 -8.09 -8.78
C GLU A 127 -19.40 -7.91 -8.13
N LEU A 128 -18.33 -8.35 -8.80
CA LEU A 128 -16.96 -8.20 -8.30
C LEU A 128 -16.45 -6.78 -8.52
N LYS A 129 -16.90 -6.12 -9.59
CA LYS A 129 -16.59 -4.71 -9.87
C LYS A 129 -17.26 -3.77 -8.88
N ALA A 130 -18.51 -4.06 -8.52
CA ALA A 130 -19.29 -3.33 -7.52
C ALA A 130 -18.69 -3.44 -6.10
N GLN A 131 -17.88 -4.46 -5.80
CA GLN A 131 -17.20 -4.55 -4.50
C GLN A 131 -16.05 -3.55 -4.32
N ILE A 132 -15.61 -2.90 -5.41
CA ILE A 132 -14.57 -1.85 -5.36
C ILE A 132 -15.19 -0.46 -5.36
N GLU A 133 -16.37 -0.29 -5.97
CA GLU A 133 -17.04 1.00 -6.09
C GLU A 133 -18.08 1.18 -4.97
N PRO A 134 -18.15 2.36 -4.32
CA PRO A 134 -17.26 3.51 -4.46
C PRO A 134 -15.87 3.26 -3.87
N LEU A 135 -14.85 3.83 -4.50
CA LEU A 135 -13.46 3.72 -4.08
C LEU A 135 -13.12 4.86 -3.12
N TRP A 136 -12.51 4.51 -1.99
CA TRP A 136 -11.91 5.48 -1.08
C TRP A 136 -10.50 5.78 -1.55
N PHE A 137 -10.19 7.06 -1.74
CA PHE A 137 -8.90 7.53 -2.21
C PHE A 137 -8.33 8.58 -1.25
N ALA A 138 -7.04 8.53 -0.98
CA ALA A 138 -6.32 9.55 -0.23
C ALA A 138 -4.87 9.60 -0.71
N GLY A 139 -4.39 10.75 -1.20
CA GLY A 139 -3.01 10.92 -1.64
C GLY A 139 -2.88 11.88 -2.82
N ASP A 140 -1.68 11.88 -3.41
CA ASP A 140 -1.37 12.57 -4.66
C ASP A 140 -0.95 11.51 -5.69
N PRO A 141 -1.71 11.32 -6.79
CA PRO A 141 -1.44 10.24 -7.73
C PRO A 141 -0.11 10.37 -8.48
N ARG A 142 0.51 11.56 -8.47
CA ARG A 142 1.86 11.78 -9.01
C ARG A 142 2.95 11.05 -8.24
N PHE A 143 2.71 10.80 -6.94
CA PHE A 143 3.72 10.28 -6.02
C PHE A 143 3.25 9.05 -5.26
N VAL A 144 2.21 9.19 -4.44
CA VAL A 144 1.74 8.18 -3.51
C VAL A 144 0.24 8.32 -3.25
N ALA A 145 -0.46 7.20 -3.28
CA ALA A 145 -1.87 7.14 -3.00
C ALA A 145 -2.22 5.94 -2.13
N VAL A 146 -3.19 6.11 -1.26
CA VAL A 146 -3.87 5.02 -0.57
C VAL A 146 -5.25 4.88 -1.18
N ILE A 147 -5.57 3.67 -1.59
CA ILE A 147 -6.91 3.29 -1.99
C ILE A 147 -7.50 2.27 -1.02
N ALA A 148 -8.81 2.31 -0.86
CA ALA A 148 -9.55 1.31 -0.11
C ALA A 148 -10.89 1.00 -0.78
N ALA A 149 -11.29 -0.26 -0.66
CA ALA A 149 -12.61 -0.70 -1.08
C ALA A 149 -13.61 -0.43 0.04
N THR A 150 -14.85 -0.13 -0.32
CA THR A 150 -15.92 0.06 0.65
C THR A 150 -16.24 -1.25 1.38
N SER A 151 -16.51 -1.18 2.69
CA SER A 151 -16.96 -2.35 3.46
C SER A 151 -18.33 -2.86 2.97
N ARG A 152 -18.71 -4.09 3.32
CA ARG A 152 -20.01 -4.66 2.95
C ARG A 152 -21.21 -3.79 3.41
N ASN A 153 -21.01 -2.98 4.44
CA ASN A 153 -22.04 -2.11 5.01
C ASN A 153 -21.90 -0.64 4.55
N GLY A 154 -20.99 -0.31 3.64
CA GLY A 154 -20.83 1.08 3.17
C GLY A 154 -20.02 2.00 4.09
N GLU A 155 -19.96 1.69 5.39
CA GLU A 155 -19.58 2.66 6.43
C GLU A 155 -18.08 2.92 6.62
N ALA A 156 -17.19 2.08 6.07
CA ALA A 156 -15.77 2.19 6.37
C ALA A 156 -14.85 1.72 5.22
N PRO A 157 -13.66 2.37 5.07
CA PRO A 157 -12.64 1.90 4.15
C PRO A 157 -12.07 0.57 4.63
N LYS A 158 -12.13 -0.46 3.78
CA LYS A 158 -11.56 -1.78 4.03
C LYS A 158 -10.55 -2.12 2.93
N ARG A 159 -9.67 -3.08 3.22
CA ARG A 159 -8.68 -3.59 2.25
C ARG A 159 -7.73 -2.51 1.71
N LEU A 160 -7.33 -1.57 2.57
CA LEU A 160 -6.31 -0.55 2.31
C LEU A 160 -5.14 -1.11 1.49
N HIS A 161 -4.83 -0.41 0.40
CA HIS A 161 -3.73 -0.69 -0.48
C HIS A 161 -3.01 0.62 -0.80
N LEU A 162 -1.69 0.53 -0.82
CA LEU A 162 -0.81 1.67 -1.00
C LEU A 162 -0.22 1.55 -2.40
N LEU A 163 -0.47 2.56 -3.20
CA LEU A 163 -0.01 2.73 -4.55
C LEU A 163 1.11 3.76 -4.55
N TYR A 164 2.15 3.50 -5.34
CA TYR A 164 3.27 4.40 -5.51
C TYR A 164 3.60 4.51 -6.98
N GLN A 165 3.96 5.72 -7.39
CA GLN A 165 4.65 5.88 -8.65
C GLN A 165 6.08 5.38 -8.50
N ARG A 166 6.60 4.66 -9.51
CA ARG A 166 7.94 4.07 -9.45
C ARG A 166 9.04 5.10 -9.14
N THR A 167 8.92 6.30 -9.69
CA THR A 167 9.81 7.44 -9.41
C THR A 167 9.77 7.90 -7.95
N ALA A 168 8.64 7.72 -7.27
CA ALA A 168 8.44 8.09 -5.87
C ALA A 168 8.85 7.00 -4.86
N THR A 169 9.25 5.81 -5.32
CA THR A 169 9.62 4.68 -4.43
C THR A 169 11.04 4.77 -3.86
N GLY A 170 11.92 5.60 -4.43
CA GLY A 170 13.35 5.65 -4.07
C GLY A 170 14.12 4.38 -4.44
N ARG A 171 13.62 3.64 -5.43
CA ARG A 171 14.29 2.42 -5.93
C ARG A 171 15.59 2.81 -6.64
N ARG A 172 16.68 2.13 -6.30
CA ARG A 172 18.01 2.36 -6.89
C ARG A 172 17.92 2.28 -8.43
N GLY A 173 18.40 3.33 -9.11
CA GLY A 173 18.38 3.46 -10.57
C GLY A 173 17.12 4.09 -11.16
N VAL A 174 16.19 4.61 -10.34
CA VAL A 174 15.05 5.40 -10.81
C VAL A 174 15.17 6.81 -10.23
N GLU A 175 15.32 7.80 -11.10
CA GLU A 175 15.38 9.21 -10.70
C GLU A 175 14.00 9.72 -10.24
N PRO A 176 13.94 10.51 -9.15
CA PRO A 176 12.70 11.15 -8.72
C PRO A 176 12.21 12.14 -9.79
N SER A 177 10.90 12.15 -10.04
CA SER A 177 10.25 13.12 -10.92
C SER A 177 9.49 14.13 -10.06
N ASP A 178 9.54 15.42 -10.41
CA ASP A 178 8.77 16.48 -9.76
C ASP A 178 7.32 16.57 -10.30
N TRP A 179 7.02 15.97 -11.46
CA TRP A 179 5.69 15.97 -12.09
C TRP A 179 5.05 17.37 -12.19
N ASN A 180 5.88 18.41 -12.36
CA ASN A 180 5.47 19.83 -12.33
C ASN A 180 4.65 20.21 -11.08
N ALA A 181 4.81 19.48 -9.98
CA ALA A 181 4.07 19.72 -8.76
C ALA A 181 4.52 21.01 -8.07
N SER A 182 3.56 21.70 -7.42
CA SER A 182 3.90 22.85 -6.61
C SER A 182 4.87 22.47 -5.48
N PRO A 183 5.72 23.40 -4.99
CA PRO A 183 6.59 23.15 -3.85
C PRO A 183 5.83 22.62 -2.62
N ALA A 184 4.61 23.13 -2.37
CA ALA A 184 3.75 22.67 -1.29
C ALA A 184 3.23 21.24 -1.49
N ALA A 185 2.99 20.80 -2.73
CA ALA A 185 2.65 19.42 -3.03
C ALA A 185 3.86 18.48 -2.84
N LEU A 186 5.05 18.89 -3.25
CA LEU A 186 6.29 18.12 -3.03
C LEU A 186 6.61 17.95 -1.54
N GLU A 187 6.44 19.00 -0.74
CA GLU A 187 6.63 18.91 0.72
C GLU A 187 5.62 17.98 1.39
N ARG A 188 4.33 18.04 0.99
CA ARG A 188 3.31 17.10 1.47
C ARG A 188 3.62 15.67 1.07
N ALA A 189 4.05 15.45 -0.18
CA ALA A 189 4.49 14.14 -0.65
C ALA A 189 5.69 13.63 0.16
N ARG A 190 6.69 14.48 0.43
CA ARG A 190 7.84 14.14 1.28
C ARG A 190 7.41 13.75 2.70
N ARG A 191 6.51 14.52 3.33
CA ARG A 191 5.97 14.19 4.67
C ARG A 191 5.21 12.87 4.70
N SER A 192 4.49 12.55 3.63
CA SER A 192 3.82 11.26 3.47
C SER A 192 4.78 10.08 3.22
N GLY A 193 6.06 10.35 2.95
CA GLY A 193 7.12 9.35 2.78
C GLY A 193 7.46 9.02 1.32
N ALA A 194 6.99 9.81 0.35
CA ALA A 194 7.41 9.70 -1.04
C ALA A 194 8.83 10.24 -1.24
N HIS A 195 9.58 9.61 -2.14
CA HIS A 195 10.90 10.08 -2.55
C HIS A 195 10.74 11.08 -3.70
N VAL A 196 10.92 12.36 -3.41
CA VAL A 196 10.75 13.48 -4.34
C VAL A 196 12.05 14.26 -4.51
N PRO A 197 12.26 14.95 -5.64
CA PRO A 197 13.45 15.78 -5.85
C PRO A 197 13.62 16.86 -4.77
N ASP A 198 14.87 17.18 -4.43
CA ASP A 198 15.18 18.24 -3.45
C ASP A 198 15.08 19.65 -4.02
N VAL A 199 15.20 19.79 -5.34
CA VAL A 199 15.12 21.06 -6.06
C VAL A 199 14.07 20.94 -7.16
N VAL A 200 13.05 21.80 -7.12
CA VAL A 200 12.11 21.98 -8.22
C VAL A 200 12.92 22.50 -9.41
N ARG A 201 13.08 21.70 -10.47
CA ARG A 201 13.77 22.21 -11.66
C ARG A 201 12.78 23.11 -12.40
N PRO A 202 13.07 24.39 -12.61
CA PRO A 202 12.24 25.21 -13.48
C PRO A 202 12.34 24.63 -14.90
N GLN A 203 11.28 24.00 -15.39
CA GLN A 203 11.21 23.66 -16.82
C GLN A 203 11.00 24.94 -17.63
N PRO A 204 11.71 25.11 -18.76
CA PRO A 204 11.42 26.20 -19.68
C PRO A 204 10.00 26.01 -20.20
N ARG A 205 9.14 27.02 -20.03
CA ARG A 205 7.83 27.06 -20.67
C ARG A 205 8.04 27.00 -22.19
N SER A 206 7.75 25.86 -22.79
CA SER A 206 7.57 25.77 -24.23
C SER A 206 6.30 26.54 -24.56
N TYR A 207 6.46 27.71 -25.19
CA TYR A 207 5.39 28.51 -25.78
C TYR A 207 4.78 27.81 -27.00
#